data_AF-A0A9N8CWF2-F1
#
_entry.id   AF-A0A9N8CWF2-F1
#
_cell.length_a   1.000
_cell.length_b   1.000
_cell.length_c   1.000
_cell.angle_alpha   90.00
_cell.angle_beta   90.00
_cell.angle_gamma   90.00
#
_symmetry.space_group_name_H-M   'P 1'
#
loop_
_entity.id
_entity.type
_entity.pdbx_description
1 polymer ?
#
loop_
_entity_poly.entity_id
_entity_poly.type
_entity_poly.pdbx_seq_one_letter_code
_entity_poly.pdbx_strand_id
1 'polypeptide(L)'
;MAGFLLSRQWQLPNESDYLKLQELFNQVAVKQFSDNPLSRQHADLVSEQKLLNREYHELSQQYQLLRRQFTVTVDVPYTDVWVYPPVQYYPGKHPCEKPSAMMEHIINSSSREGDVVADFFMGSGATIKAALKLNRRVIGVELETDRFKQTKEEINNMKL
;
A
#
# COMPACT_ATOMS: atom_id res chain seq x y z
N MET A 1 -11.89 10.78 5.53
CA MET A 1 -12.39 12.09 5.06
C MET A 1 -11.29 13.16 5.15
N ALA A 2 -10.26 13.07 4.30
CA ALA A 2 -9.17 14.06 4.21
C ALA A 2 -8.80 14.40 2.75
N GLY A 3 -9.64 14.02 1.78
CA GLY A 3 -9.32 14.14 0.35
C GLY A 3 -9.76 15.45 -0.32
N PHE A 4 -10.72 16.17 0.26
CA PHE A 4 -11.36 17.31 -0.42
C PHE A 4 -10.73 18.68 -0.14
N LEU A 5 -9.92 18.83 0.91
CA LEU A 5 -9.29 20.12 1.26
C LEU A 5 -7.87 20.29 0.68
N LEU A 6 -7.19 19.21 0.29
CA LEU A 6 -5.79 19.26 -0.14
C LEU A 6 -5.56 19.67 -1.61
N SER A 7 -6.54 19.45 -2.49
CA SER A 7 -6.36 19.67 -3.94
C SER A 7 -6.19 21.13 -4.32
N ARG A 8 -6.73 22.06 -3.51
CA ARG A 8 -6.68 23.50 -3.79
C ARG A 8 -5.67 24.27 -2.95
N GLN A 9 -5.13 23.68 -1.89
CA GLN A 9 -4.25 24.38 -0.95
C GLN A 9 -2.89 24.75 -1.56
N TRP A 10 -2.43 23.99 -2.56
CA TRP A 10 -1.11 24.15 -3.17
C TRP A 10 -1.16 24.60 -4.63
N GLN A 11 -2.33 25.03 -5.13
CA GLN A 11 -2.44 25.57 -6.49
C GLN A 11 -1.98 27.02 -6.51
N LEU A 12 -1.20 27.38 -7.53
CA LEU A 12 -0.84 28.78 -7.74
C LEU A 12 -2.08 29.59 -8.14
N PRO A 13 -2.19 30.87 -7.74
CA PRO A 13 -3.21 31.76 -8.27
C PRO A 13 -3.10 31.85 -9.79
N ASN A 14 -4.21 32.20 -10.45
CA ASN A 14 -4.13 32.60 -11.85
C ASN A 14 -3.24 33.86 -12.00
N GLU A 15 -2.74 34.09 -13.21
CA GLU A 15 -1.81 35.19 -13.47
C GLU A 15 -2.41 36.55 -13.10
N SER A 16 -3.68 36.79 -13.42
CA SER A 16 -4.35 38.06 -13.12
C SER A 16 -4.46 38.35 -11.63
N ASP A 17 -4.70 37.34 -10.81
CA ASP A 17 -4.82 37.49 -9.36
C ASP A 17 -3.43 37.57 -8.71
N TYR A 18 -2.43 36.89 -9.28
CA TYR A 18 -1.04 37.06 -8.86
C TYR A 18 -0.56 38.50 -9.08
N LEU A 19 -0.85 39.11 -10.23
CA LEU A 19 -0.49 40.51 -10.51
C LEU A 19 -1.14 41.48 -9.51
N LYS A 20 -2.42 41.28 -9.17
CA LYS A 20 -3.10 42.09 -8.14
C LYS A 20 -2.43 41.95 -6.78
N LEU A 21 -2.00 40.74 -6.42
CA LEU A 21 -1.27 40.49 -5.18
C LEU A 21 0.10 41.19 -5.20
N GLN A 22 0.84 41.13 -6.31
CA GLN A 22 2.11 41.85 -6.44
C GLN A 22 1.94 43.36 -6.25
N GLU A 23 0.91 43.95 -6.84
CA GLU A 23 0.60 45.37 -6.68
C GLU A 23 0.28 45.72 -5.21
N LEU A 24 -0.59 44.92 -4.57
CA LEU A 24 -0.94 45.11 -3.17
C LEU A 24 0.29 45.04 -2.24
N PHE A 25 1.14 44.03 -2.43
CA PHE A 25 2.35 43.87 -1.62
C PHE A 25 3.38 44.98 -1.88
N ASN A 26 3.49 45.48 -3.11
CA ASN A 26 4.30 46.67 -3.40
C ASN A 26 3.81 47.90 -2.61
N GLN A 27 2.50 48.15 -2.56
CA GLN A 27 1.95 49.29 -1.82
C GLN A 27 2.24 49.18 -0.32
N VAL A 28 2.15 47.96 0.25
CA VAL A 28 2.47 47.71 1.66
C VAL A 28 3.96 47.88 1.93
N ALA A 29 4.80 47.33 1.07
CA ALA A 29 6.26 47.43 1.15
C ALA A 29 6.73 48.90 1.18
N VAL A 30 6.19 49.74 0.29
CA VAL A 30 6.48 51.18 0.27
C VAL A 30 6.04 51.87 1.57
N LYS A 31 4.87 51.53 2.12
CA LYS A 31 4.37 52.11 3.38
C LYS A 31 5.20 51.69 4.60
N GLN A 32 5.72 50.48 4.60
CA GLN A 32 6.46 49.89 5.73
C GLN A 32 7.98 50.03 5.58
N PHE A 33 8.47 50.66 4.50
CA PHE A 33 9.89 50.72 4.13
C PHE A 33 10.56 49.34 4.13
N SER A 34 9.83 48.33 3.65
CA SER A 34 10.29 46.96 3.51
C SER A 34 10.38 46.57 2.03
N ASP A 35 11.05 45.45 1.73
CA ASP A 35 11.08 44.90 0.38
C ASP A 35 9.78 44.15 0.04
N ASN A 36 9.42 44.11 -1.25
CA ASN A 36 8.31 43.30 -1.71
C ASN A 36 8.74 41.83 -1.85
N PRO A 37 8.12 40.89 -1.09
CA PRO A 37 8.44 39.47 -1.19
C PRO A 37 7.96 38.79 -2.48
N LEU A 38 7.01 39.39 -3.23
CA LEU A 38 6.45 38.84 -4.46
C LEU A 38 7.05 39.50 -5.71
N SER A 39 8.36 39.38 -5.88
CA SER A 39 9.11 40.00 -6.99
C SER A 39 9.29 39.13 -8.23
N ARG A 40 9.02 37.82 -8.14
CA ARG A 40 9.22 36.85 -9.23
C ARG A 40 8.12 36.91 -10.28
N GLN A 41 8.41 36.48 -11.50
CA GLN A 41 7.38 36.39 -12.56
C GLN A 41 6.49 35.17 -12.34
N HIS A 42 5.20 35.30 -12.69
CA HIS A 42 4.24 34.19 -12.59
C HIS A 42 4.66 32.97 -13.41
N ALA A 43 5.17 33.19 -14.63
CA ALA A 43 5.63 32.12 -15.51
C ALA A 43 6.76 31.27 -14.90
N ASP A 44 7.68 31.90 -14.17
CA ASP A 44 8.77 31.20 -13.47
C ASP A 44 8.21 30.30 -12.36
N LEU A 45 7.25 30.82 -11.58
CA LEU A 45 6.60 30.08 -10.50
C LEU A 45 5.82 28.87 -11.03
N VAL A 46 5.10 29.04 -12.15
CA VAL A 46 4.38 27.93 -12.80
C VAL A 46 5.35 26.86 -13.29
N SER A 47 6.49 27.26 -13.86
CA SER A 47 7.52 26.33 -14.33
C SER A 47 8.13 25.55 -13.17
N GLU A 48 8.47 26.23 -12.07
CA GLU A 48 8.99 25.63 -10.86
C GLU A 48 7.97 24.68 -10.20
N GLN A 49 6.71 25.10 -10.07
CA GLN A 49 5.64 24.26 -9.53
C GLN A 49 5.45 22.97 -10.34
N LYS A 50 5.53 23.04 -11.67
CA LYS A 50 5.44 21.84 -12.51
C LYS A 50 6.59 20.86 -12.24
N LEU A 51 7.82 21.37 -12.08
CA LEU A 51 8.98 20.56 -11.74
C LEU A 51 8.83 19.90 -10.36
N LEU A 52 8.52 20.69 -9.33
CA LEU A 52 8.28 20.22 -7.96
C LEU A 52 7.17 19.17 -7.89
N ASN A 53 6.05 19.38 -8.60
CA ASN A 53 4.96 18.41 -8.64
C ASN A 53 5.41 17.09 -9.26
N ARG A 54 6.20 17.13 -10.33
CA ARG A 54 6.76 15.92 -10.94
C ARG A 54 7.66 15.18 -9.96
N GLU A 55 8.62 15.87 -9.34
CA GLU A 55 9.53 15.28 -8.35
C GLU A 55 8.76 14.69 -7.16
N TYR A 56 7.74 15.40 -6.67
CA TYR A 56 6.85 14.91 -5.63
C TYR A 56 6.13 13.63 -6.05
N HIS A 57 5.58 13.57 -7.27
CA HIS A 57 4.90 12.38 -7.78
C HIS A 57 5.86 11.20 -7.92
N GLU A 58 7.06 11.43 -8.45
CA GLU A 58 8.10 10.40 -8.55
C GLU A 58 8.50 9.86 -7.17
N LEU A 59 8.79 10.76 -6.22
CA LEU A 59 9.16 10.39 -4.85
C LEU A 59 8.03 9.66 -4.13
N SER A 60 6.79 10.11 -4.32
CA SER A 60 5.60 9.48 -3.75
C SER A 60 5.43 8.04 -4.27
N GLN A 61 5.62 7.81 -5.57
CA GLN A 61 5.59 6.46 -6.15
C GLN A 61 6.71 5.57 -5.58
N GLN A 62 7.94 6.08 -5.51
CA GLN A 62 9.06 5.34 -4.91
C GLN A 62 8.78 4.97 -3.45
N TYR A 63 8.23 5.90 -2.68
CA TYR A 63 7.89 5.68 -1.29
C TYR A 63 6.74 4.67 -1.12
N GLN A 64 5.74 4.69 -1.99
CA GLN A 64 4.67 3.68 -2.01
C GLN A 64 5.21 2.27 -2.35
N LEU A 65 6.23 2.18 -3.20
CA LEU A 65 6.89 0.91 -3.50
C LEU A 65 7.72 0.39 -2.32
N LEU A 66 8.39 1.29 -1.58
CA LEU A 66 9.22 0.93 -0.44
C LEU A 66 8.41 0.52 0.80
N ARG A 67 7.19 1.06 0.94
CA ARG A 67 6.30 0.71 2.05
C ARG A 67 5.90 -0.76 1.98
N ARG A 68 6.01 -1.44 3.13
CA ARG A 68 5.41 -2.76 3.33
C ARG A 68 3.92 -2.67 2.98
N GLN A 69 3.46 -3.58 2.12
CA GLN A 69 2.05 -3.65 1.79
C GLN A 69 1.25 -3.98 3.05
N PHE A 70 0.29 -3.11 3.35
CA PHE A 70 -0.75 -3.38 4.33
C PHE A 70 -2.06 -2.77 3.82
N THR A 71 -2.88 -3.59 3.17
CA THR A 71 -4.13 -3.14 2.55
C THR A 71 -5.31 -3.56 3.39
N VAL A 72 -6.02 -2.55 3.88
CA VAL A 72 -7.28 -2.70 4.60
C VAL A 72 -8.40 -2.31 3.64
N THR A 73 -9.37 -3.19 3.46
CA THR A 73 -10.58 -2.93 2.67
C THR A 73 -11.81 -3.12 3.55
N VAL A 74 -13.00 -2.87 3.00
CA VAL A 74 -14.26 -3.19 3.71
C VAL A 74 -14.35 -4.70 3.97
N ASP A 75 -13.86 -5.52 3.04
CA ASP A 75 -13.84 -6.99 3.14
C ASP A 75 -12.71 -7.51 4.05
N VAL A 76 -11.70 -6.68 4.30
CA VAL A 76 -10.49 -6.98 5.08
C VAL A 76 -10.31 -5.88 6.14
N PRO A 77 -11.15 -5.88 7.20
CA PRO A 77 -11.21 -4.77 8.15
C PRO A 77 -9.96 -4.70 9.04
N TYR A 78 -9.57 -3.48 9.39
CA TYR A 78 -8.47 -3.23 10.34
C TYR A 78 -8.95 -3.44 11.77
N THR A 79 -8.85 -4.67 12.25
CA THR A 79 -9.18 -5.07 13.61
C THR A 79 -8.13 -6.05 14.12
N ASP A 80 -7.87 -6.05 15.41
CA ASP A 80 -6.98 -7.00 16.07
C ASP A 80 -7.70 -8.28 16.52
N VAL A 81 -9.04 -8.31 16.44
CA VAL A 81 -9.87 -9.45 16.83
C VAL A 81 -10.54 -10.04 15.60
N TRP A 82 -10.14 -11.25 15.23
CA TRP A 82 -10.61 -11.94 14.03
C TRP A 82 -11.45 -13.16 14.41
N VAL A 83 -12.60 -13.31 13.76
CA VAL A 83 -13.51 -14.43 14.02
C VAL A 83 -13.55 -15.33 12.79
N TYR A 84 -12.92 -16.50 12.90
CA TYR A 84 -12.94 -17.54 11.88
C TYR A 84 -13.42 -18.86 12.50
N PRO A 85 -14.27 -19.63 11.81
CA PRO A 85 -14.63 -20.95 12.27
C PRO A 85 -13.39 -21.87 12.27
N PRO A 86 -13.26 -22.77 13.26
CA PRO A 86 -12.21 -23.76 13.24
C PRO A 86 -12.40 -24.72 12.05
N VAL A 87 -11.31 -25.31 11.58
CA VAL A 87 -11.36 -26.33 10.53
C VAL A 87 -12.17 -27.52 11.05
N GLN A 88 -13.20 -27.97 10.32
CA GLN A 88 -13.98 -29.15 10.70
C GLN A 88 -13.14 -30.43 10.60
N TYR A 89 -13.51 -31.47 11.34
CA TYR A 89 -12.78 -32.75 11.27
C TYR A 89 -13.00 -33.47 9.93
N TYR A 90 -11.95 -34.10 9.42
CA TYR A 90 -12.02 -35.03 8.29
C TYR A 90 -10.89 -36.09 8.40
N PRO A 91 -11.01 -37.26 7.74
CA PRO A 91 -9.97 -38.29 7.78
C PRO A 91 -8.64 -37.77 7.23
N GLY A 92 -7.55 -37.92 8.00
CA GLY A 92 -6.23 -37.40 7.62
C GLY A 92 -6.00 -35.92 7.93
N LYS A 93 -6.93 -35.26 8.63
CA LYS A 93 -6.79 -33.87 9.08
C LYS A 93 -5.53 -33.65 9.92
N HIS A 94 -4.85 -32.54 9.66
CA HIS A 94 -3.72 -32.12 10.49
C HIS A 94 -4.21 -31.59 11.86
N PRO A 95 -3.59 -31.99 12.99
CA PRO A 95 -4.04 -31.59 14.33
C PRO A 95 -4.15 -30.07 14.52
N CYS A 96 -3.21 -29.31 13.94
CA CYS A 96 -3.10 -27.86 14.07
C CYS A 96 -3.31 -27.12 12.75
N GLU A 97 -4.26 -27.57 11.92
CA GLU A 97 -4.57 -26.90 10.65
C GLU A 97 -5.18 -25.51 10.86
N LYS A 98 -4.64 -24.50 10.17
CA LYS A 98 -5.14 -23.13 10.21
C LYS A 98 -6.28 -22.95 9.19
N PRO A 99 -7.36 -22.22 9.52
CA PRO A 99 -8.44 -21.95 8.56
C PRO A 99 -7.95 -21.25 7.28
N SER A 100 -8.31 -21.77 6.10
CA SER A 100 -7.90 -21.19 4.80
C SER A 100 -8.30 -19.73 4.65
N ALA A 101 -9.53 -19.39 5.03
CA ALA A 101 -10.06 -18.02 4.94
C ALA A 101 -9.25 -17.01 5.78
N MET A 102 -8.71 -17.45 6.92
CA MET A 102 -7.82 -16.64 7.74
C MET A 102 -6.48 -16.43 7.03
N MET A 103 -5.91 -17.48 6.44
CA MET A 103 -4.64 -17.37 5.70
C MET A 103 -4.78 -16.46 4.47
N GLU A 104 -5.88 -16.59 3.73
CA GLU A 104 -6.21 -15.72 2.60
C GLU A 104 -6.33 -14.24 3.03
N HIS A 105 -6.95 -13.97 4.18
CA HIS A 105 -7.00 -12.62 4.76
C HIS A 105 -5.60 -12.07 5.05
N ILE A 106 -4.75 -12.83 5.76
CA ILE A 106 -3.37 -12.41 6.12
C ILE A 106 -2.58 -12.05 4.86
N ILE A 107 -2.64 -12.92 3.85
CA ILE A 107 -1.87 -12.78 2.62
C ILE A 107 -2.37 -11.60 1.80
N ASN A 108 -3.68 -11.43 1.63
CA ASN A 108 -4.23 -10.28 0.92
C ASN A 108 -3.93 -8.94 1.60
N SER A 109 -3.93 -8.93 2.94
CA SER A 109 -3.58 -7.74 3.70
C SER A 109 -2.11 -7.39 3.54
N SER A 110 -1.22 -8.39 3.52
CA SER A 110 0.22 -8.19 3.75
C SER A 110 1.11 -8.40 2.51
N SER A 111 0.53 -8.69 1.34
CA SER A 111 1.28 -8.96 0.10
C SER A 111 0.49 -8.54 -1.14
N ARG A 112 1.21 -8.26 -2.23
CA ARG A 112 0.67 -8.03 -3.57
C ARG A 112 0.62 -9.34 -4.36
N GLU A 113 -0.19 -9.37 -5.42
CA GLU A 113 -0.13 -10.44 -6.40
C GLU A 113 1.30 -10.55 -7.00
N GLY A 114 1.79 -11.77 -7.20
CA GLY A 114 3.16 -12.03 -7.67
C GLY A 114 4.27 -11.91 -6.60
N ASP A 115 3.98 -11.39 -5.41
CA ASP A 115 4.93 -11.39 -4.29
C ASP A 115 5.27 -12.81 -3.84
N VAL A 116 6.37 -12.96 -3.10
CA VAL A 116 6.78 -14.23 -2.50
C VAL A 116 6.26 -14.32 -1.07
N VAL A 117 5.52 -15.39 -0.77
CA VAL A 117 5.12 -15.78 0.58
C VAL A 117 5.97 -16.96 1.03
N ALA A 118 6.65 -16.81 2.17
CA ALA A 118 7.47 -17.87 2.75
C ALA A 118 6.87 -18.38 4.07
N ASP A 119 6.81 -19.70 4.23
CA ASP A 119 6.45 -20.36 5.48
C ASP A 119 7.50 -21.43 5.81
N PHE A 120 8.27 -21.20 6.87
CA PHE A 120 9.36 -22.10 7.27
C PHE A 120 8.91 -23.24 8.20
N PHE A 121 7.63 -23.25 8.57
CA PHE A 121 6.99 -24.27 9.41
C PHE A 121 5.67 -24.69 8.77
N MET A 122 5.71 -25.02 7.47
CA MET A 122 4.50 -25.05 6.66
C MET A 122 3.48 -26.11 7.10
N GLY A 123 3.90 -27.21 7.73
CA GLY A 123 3.02 -28.27 8.22
C GLY A 123 2.03 -28.74 7.16
N SER A 124 0.73 -28.58 7.43
CA SER A 124 -0.39 -28.83 6.50
C SER A 124 -0.39 -28.01 5.19
N GLY A 125 0.49 -27.01 5.07
CA GLY A 125 0.62 -26.15 3.90
C GLY A 125 -0.45 -25.08 3.76
N ALA A 126 -1.28 -24.82 4.78
CA ALA A 126 -2.39 -23.86 4.70
C ALA A 126 -1.97 -22.47 4.16
N THR A 127 -0.82 -21.96 4.62
CA THR A 127 -0.23 -20.69 4.13
C THR A 127 0.11 -20.77 2.64
N ILE A 128 0.77 -21.85 2.21
CA ILE A 128 1.25 -22.04 0.85
C ILE A 128 0.08 -22.23 -0.12
N LYS A 129 -0.91 -23.05 0.26
CA LYS A 129 -2.13 -23.29 -0.51
C LYS A 129 -2.93 -22.00 -0.72
N ALA A 130 -3.10 -21.20 0.34
CA ALA A 130 -3.76 -19.90 0.26
C ALA A 130 -2.98 -18.91 -0.62
N ALA A 131 -1.66 -18.87 -0.50
CA ALA A 131 -0.80 -18.00 -1.31
C ALA A 131 -0.90 -18.34 -2.80
N LEU A 132 -0.84 -19.62 -3.16
CA LEU A 132 -0.98 -20.08 -4.55
C LEU A 132 -2.35 -19.71 -5.13
N LYS A 133 -3.44 -19.95 -4.40
CA LYS A 133 -4.81 -19.56 -4.81
C LYS A 133 -4.94 -18.06 -5.06
N LEU A 134 -4.14 -17.26 -4.35
CA LEU A 134 -4.09 -15.81 -4.47
C LEU A 134 -3.01 -15.34 -5.47
N ASN A 135 -2.48 -16.20 -6.34
CA ASN A 135 -1.45 -15.85 -7.33
C ASN A 135 -0.16 -15.26 -6.72
N ARG A 136 0.25 -15.74 -5.54
CA ARG A 136 1.57 -15.46 -4.96
C ARG A 136 2.55 -16.58 -5.29
N ARG A 137 3.82 -16.23 -5.39
CA ARG A 137 4.93 -17.21 -5.41
C ARG A 137 5.17 -17.70 -3.98
N VAL A 138 5.64 -18.92 -3.84
CA VAL A 138 5.72 -19.56 -2.51
C VAL A 138 7.07 -20.20 -2.23
N ILE A 139 7.48 -20.15 -0.96
CA ILE A 139 8.60 -20.91 -0.41
C ILE A 139 8.09 -21.63 0.85
N GLY A 140 8.12 -22.95 0.85
CA GLY A 140 7.68 -23.77 1.98
C GLY A 140 8.83 -24.62 2.50
N VAL A 141 9.03 -24.63 3.82
CA VAL A 141 9.95 -25.56 4.51
C VAL A 141 9.19 -26.35 5.55
N GLU A 142 9.45 -27.65 5.59
CA GLU A 142 8.96 -28.57 6.61
C GLU A 142 10.11 -29.52 6.95
N LEU A 143 10.28 -29.80 8.24
CA LEU A 143 11.36 -30.64 8.74
C LEU A 143 11.01 -32.13 8.60
N GLU A 144 9.76 -32.48 8.88
CA GLU A 144 9.31 -33.87 8.85
C GLU A 144 9.07 -34.32 7.40
N THR A 145 9.78 -35.37 6.99
CA THR A 145 9.86 -35.76 5.57
C THR A 145 8.53 -36.30 5.05
N ASP A 146 7.80 -37.08 5.85
CA ASP A 146 6.54 -37.67 5.43
C ASP A 146 5.45 -36.59 5.32
N ARG A 147 5.43 -35.63 6.26
CA ARG A 147 4.61 -34.42 6.20
C ARG A 147 4.92 -33.58 4.98
N PHE A 148 6.19 -33.34 4.70
CA PHE A 148 6.61 -32.56 3.53
C PHE A 148 6.07 -33.20 2.24
N LYS A 149 6.25 -34.52 2.09
CA LYS A 149 5.77 -35.27 0.91
C LYS A 149 4.25 -35.19 0.78
N GLN A 150 3.52 -35.43 1.87
CA GLN A 150 2.06 -35.35 1.88
C GLN A 150 1.59 -33.96 1.44
N THR A 151 2.08 -32.90 2.07
CA THR A 151 1.68 -31.52 1.76
C THR A 151 2.05 -31.14 0.33
N LYS A 152 3.20 -31.59 -0.18
CA LYS A 152 3.62 -31.37 -1.56
C LYS A 152 2.67 -32.04 -2.56
N GLU A 153 2.26 -33.29 -2.31
CA GLU A 153 1.28 -33.99 -3.16
C GLU A 153 -0.08 -33.28 -3.15
N GLU A 154 -0.56 -32.85 -1.98
CA GLU A 154 -1.80 -32.09 -1.86
C GLU A 154 -1.75 -30.78 -2.66
N ILE A 155 -0.64 -30.04 -2.59
CA ILE A 155 -0.43 -28.82 -3.37
C ILE A 155 -0.39 -29.10 -4.88
N ASN A 156 0.32 -30.14 -5.32
CA ASN A 156 0.41 -30.51 -6.74
C ASN A 156 -0.95 -30.91 -7.33
N ASN A 157 -1.85 -31.44 -6.50
CA ASN A 157 -3.19 -31.86 -6.89
C ASN A 157 -4.23 -30.72 -6.82
N MET A 158 -3.84 -29.51 -6.37
CA MET A 158 -4.74 -28.36 -6.40
C MET A 158 -5.01 -27.93 -7.84
N LYS A 159 -6.29 -27.67 -8.13
CA LYS A 159 -6.67 -26.93 -9.33
C LYS A 159 -6.56 -25.44 -9.00
N LEU A 160 -5.56 -24.79 -9.58
CA LEU A 160 -5.36 -23.34 -9.50
C LEU A 160 -6.20 -22.64 -10.56
#